data_AF-A0A950PHV2-F1
#
_entry.id   AF-A0A950PHV2-F1
#
_cell.length_a   1.000
_cell.length_b   1.000
_cell.length_c   1.000
_cell.angle_alpha   90.00
_cell.angle_beta   90.00
_cell.angle_gamma   90.00
#
_symmetry.space_group_name_H-M   'P 1'
#
loop_
_entity.id
_entity.type
_entity.pdbx_description
1 polymer ?
#
loop_
_entity_poly.entity_id
_entity_poly.type
_entity_poly.pdbx_seq_one_letter_code
_entity_poly.pdbx_strand_id
1 'polypeptide(L)'
;MLTRKRLLWATAVLVVVVIAVVTGFVWHARQQAKTPPPLEQPTAGVYRITQHPPPGPGIPRPPDLIVHLPPDGRRIVAMTMSIPDGDSMPGQAWLSVQPSLITAVHTYTVRTGSRFTADGLDVTVLHVWREPDPAHDAVDIATVPAR
;
A
#
# COMPACT_ATOMS: atom_id res chain seq x y z
N MET A 1 -32.16 16.68 45.86
CA MET A 1 -30.70 16.77 46.10
C MET A 1 -30.06 15.42 45.76
N LEU A 2 -29.47 15.26 44.57
CA LEU A 2 -28.58 14.12 44.34
C LEU A 2 -27.36 14.30 45.26
N THR A 3 -27.17 13.38 46.20
CA THR A 3 -26.01 13.37 47.09
C THR A 3 -24.72 13.35 46.27
N ARG A 4 -23.73 14.17 46.63
CA ARG A 4 -22.44 14.33 45.91
C ARG A 4 -21.81 13.01 45.44
N LYS A 5 -21.99 11.92 46.20
CA LYS A 5 -21.61 10.55 45.80
C LYS A 5 -22.26 10.11 44.48
N ARG A 6 -23.58 10.24 44.31
CA ARG A 6 -24.30 9.85 43.08
C ARG A 6 -23.85 10.66 41.86
N LEU A 7 -23.50 11.93 42.07
CA LEU A 7 -22.94 12.78 41.01
C LEU A 7 -21.55 12.28 40.59
N LEU A 8 -20.68 11.94 41.55
CA LEU A 8 -19.34 11.37 41.29
C LEU A 8 -19.39 10.01 40.59
N TRP A 9 -20.33 9.13 40.97
CA TRP A 9 -20.54 7.85 40.30
C TRP A 9 -21.01 8.05 38.85
N ALA A 10 -21.92 8.99 38.62
CA ALA A 10 -22.41 9.30 37.27
C ALA A 10 -21.28 9.85 36.37
N THR A 11 -20.41 10.73 36.87
CA THR A 11 -19.25 11.20 36.10
C THR A 11 -18.24 10.10 35.86
N ALA A 12 -17.96 9.24 36.84
CA ALA A 12 -17.03 8.13 36.66
C ALA A 12 -17.52 7.16 35.57
N VAL A 13 -18.81 6.80 35.57
CA VAL A 13 -19.41 5.96 34.53
C VAL A 13 -19.34 6.63 33.16
N LEU A 14 -19.67 7.93 33.08
CA LEU A 14 -19.59 8.68 31.84
C LEU A 14 -18.17 8.67 31.26
N VAL A 15 -17.15 8.89 32.09
CA VAL A 15 -15.74 8.87 31.68
C VAL A 15 -15.35 7.50 31.13
N VAL A 16 -15.75 6.40 31.80
CA VAL A 16 -15.46 5.05 31.32
C VAL A 16 -16.12 4.77 29.97
N VAL A 17 -17.37 5.19 29.78
CA VAL A 17 -18.08 5.03 28.50
C VAL A 17 -17.39 5.83 27.39
N VAL A 18 -16.98 7.07 27.67
CA VAL A 18 -16.27 7.90 26.68
C VAL A 18 -14.93 7.25 26.30
N ILE A 19 -14.16 6.76 27.27
CA ILE A 19 -12.89 6.06 26.99
C ILE A 19 -13.12 4.82 26.13
N ALA A 20 -14.13 4.01 26.43
CA ALA A 20 -14.46 2.81 25.66
C ALA A 20 -14.88 3.15 24.22
N VAL A 21 -15.66 4.21 24.02
CA VAL A 21 -16.06 4.67 22.69
C VAL A 21 -14.86 5.17 21.89
N VAL A 22 -13.99 5.98 22.51
CA VAL A 22 -12.79 6.51 21.85
C VAL A 22 -11.84 5.38 21.47
N THR A 23 -11.60 4.42 22.38
CA THR A 23 -10.74 3.26 22.07
C THR A 23 -11.35 2.37 20.99
N GLY A 24 -12.66 2.13 21.02
CA GLY A 24 -13.36 1.39 19.97
C GLY A 24 -13.28 2.08 18.61
N PHE A 25 -13.46 3.40 18.56
CA PHE A 25 -13.35 4.19 17.34
C PHE A 25 -11.92 4.19 16.79
N VAL A 26 -10.92 4.40 17.64
CA VAL A 26 -9.50 4.34 17.25
C VAL A 26 -9.14 2.96 16.74
N TRP A 27 -9.63 1.90 17.38
CA TRP A 27 -9.41 0.54 16.92
C TRP A 27 -10.08 0.29 15.56
N HIS A 28 -11.33 0.71 15.37
CA HIS A 28 -12.04 0.56 14.10
C HIS A 28 -11.36 1.35 12.97
N ALA A 29 -10.97 2.60 13.21
CA ALA A 29 -10.22 3.42 12.26
C ALA A 29 -8.87 2.78 11.89
N ARG A 30 -8.18 2.15 12.86
CA ARG A 30 -6.96 1.38 12.59
C ARG A 30 -7.23 0.13 11.76
N GLN A 31 -8.38 -0.53 11.91
CA GLN A 31 -8.73 -1.70 11.09
C GLN A 31 -9.09 -1.27 9.66
N GLN A 32 -9.80 -0.16 9.49
CA GLN A 32 -10.08 0.42 8.18
C GLN A 32 -8.80 0.89 7.48
N ALA A 33 -7.83 1.45 8.20
CA ALA A 33 -6.54 1.84 7.63
C ALA A 33 -5.70 0.65 7.14
N LYS A 34 -5.98 -0.56 7.61
CA LYS A 34 -5.32 -1.79 7.16
C LYS A 34 -5.94 -2.37 5.90
N THR A 35 -7.20 -2.03 5.60
CA THR A 35 -7.87 -2.47 4.39
C THR A 35 -7.66 -1.41 3.29
N PRO A 36 -7.01 -1.75 2.16
CA PRO A 36 -6.88 -0.85 1.02
C PRO A 36 -8.27 -0.41 0.58
N PRO A 37 -8.53 0.90 0.45
CA PRO A 37 -9.76 1.39 -0.13
C PRO A 37 -9.87 0.81 -1.55
N PRO A 38 -11.06 0.39 -2.00
CA PRO A 38 -11.26 0.03 -3.40
C PRO A 38 -10.73 1.15 -4.28
N LEU A 39 -9.96 0.84 -5.32
CA LEU A 39 -9.67 1.86 -6.32
C LEU A 39 -11.01 2.33 -6.89
N GLU A 40 -11.33 3.61 -6.72
CA GLU A 40 -12.49 4.24 -7.34
C GLU A 40 -12.29 4.28 -8.86
N GLN A 41 -12.52 3.14 -9.52
CA GLN A 41 -12.23 2.88 -10.93
C GLN A 41 -10.74 3.10 -11.31
N PRO A 42 -10.18 2.30 -12.23
CA PRO A 42 -8.85 2.58 -12.76
C PRO A 42 -8.87 3.93 -13.48
N THR A 43 -8.39 4.99 -12.84
CA THR A 43 -8.10 6.25 -13.51
C THR A 43 -6.93 6.00 -14.47
N ALA A 44 -6.98 6.51 -15.70
CA ALA A 44 -5.93 6.29 -16.69
C ALA A 44 -4.56 6.64 -16.10
N GLY A 45 -3.63 5.67 -16.12
CA GLY A 45 -2.28 5.82 -15.57
C GLY A 45 -2.13 5.51 -14.08
N VAL A 46 -3.21 5.26 -13.33
CA VAL A 46 -3.15 4.87 -11.90
C VAL A 46 -3.48 3.39 -11.74
N TYR A 47 -2.64 2.68 -11.01
CA TYR A 47 -2.69 1.22 -10.89
C TYR A 47 -2.40 0.77 -9.46
N ARG A 48 -3.11 -0.26 -9.00
CA ARG A 48 -2.78 -1.01 -7.79
C ARG A 48 -2.04 -2.27 -8.18
N ILE A 49 -0.89 -2.47 -7.54
CA ILE A 49 -0.03 -3.63 -7.72
C ILE A 49 -0.04 -4.39 -6.40
N THR A 50 -0.58 -5.59 -6.38
CA THR A 50 -0.60 -6.45 -5.20
C THR A 50 0.68 -7.26 -5.12
N GLN A 51 1.16 -7.48 -3.89
CA GLN A 51 2.24 -8.41 -3.62
C GLN A 51 1.79 -9.82 -4.03
N HIS A 52 2.58 -10.47 -4.87
CA HIS A 52 2.46 -11.91 -5.06
C HIS A 52 3.54 -12.60 -4.23
N PRO A 53 3.25 -13.75 -3.58
CA PRO A 53 4.30 -14.55 -2.98
C PRO A 53 5.37 -14.87 -4.04
N PRO A 54 6.67 -14.89 -3.66
CA PRO A 54 7.72 -15.18 -4.62
C PRO A 54 7.42 -16.51 -5.31
N PRO A 55 7.43 -16.58 -6.66
CA PRO A 55 7.21 -17.83 -7.35
C PRO A 55 8.27 -18.85 -6.90
N GLY A 56 7.86 -20.12 -6.81
CA GLY A 56 8.81 -21.21 -6.64
C GLY A 56 9.88 -21.19 -7.75
N PRO A 57 11.05 -21.81 -7.52
CA PRO A 57 12.12 -21.82 -8.51
C PRO A 57 11.62 -22.35 -9.86
N GLY A 58 11.80 -21.55 -10.91
CA GLY A 58 11.46 -21.93 -12.30
C GLY A 58 10.08 -21.51 -12.81
N ILE A 59 9.24 -20.85 -12.00
CA ILE A 59 7.93 -20.36 -12.46
C ILE A 59 8.06 -18.90 -12.93
N PRO A 60 7.76 -18.58 -14.21
CA PRO A 60 7.70 -17.21 -14.69
C PRO A 60 6.65 -16.44 -13.89
N ARG A 61 7.03 -15.28 -13.34
CA ARG A 61 6.08 -14.42 -12.62
C ARG A 61 5.08 -13.82 -13.63
N PRO A 62 3.76 -13.94 -13.43
CA PRO A 62 2.81 -13.17 -14.21
C PRO A 62 3.02 -11.67 -13.93
N PRO A 63 2.94 -10.79 -14.95
CA PRO A 63 3.07 -9.36 -14.74
C PRO A 63 1.88 -8.82 -13.94
N ASP A 64 2.14 -8.15 -12.81
CA ASP A 64 1.08 -7.50 -12.01
C ASP A 64 0.44 -6.33 -12.76
N LEU A 65 1.25 -5.62 -13.56
CA LEU A 65 0.83 -4.56 -14.45
C LEU A 65 1.63 -4.61 -15.76
N ILE A 66 0.93 -4.48 -16.88
CA ILE A 66 1.52 -4.25 -18.20
C ILE A 66 1.17 -2.82 -18.65
N VAL A 67 2.18 -1.97 -18.79
CA VAL A 67 2.05 -0.62 -19.36
C VAL A 67 2.57 -0.62 -20.79
N HIS A 68 1.82 -0.02 -21.71
CA HIS A 68 2.21 0.11 -23.12
C HIS A 68 2.79 1.50 -23.38
N LEU A 69 4.02 1.55 -23.89
CA LEU A 69 4.79 2.75 -24.21
C LEU A 69 5.10 2.80 -25.72
N PRO A 70 4.74 3.88 -26.43
CA PRO A 70 5.23 4.13 -27.78
C PRO A 70 6.74 4.46 -27.80
N PRO A 71 7.48 4.16 -28.89
CA PRO A 71 7.01 3.49 -30.10
C PRO A 71 6.92 1.95 -29.98
N ASP A 72 7.70 1.28 -29.13
CA ASP A 72 7.82 -0.20 -29.20
C ASP A 72 8.02 -0.93 -27.85
N GLY A 73 7.48 -0.41 -26.75
CA GLY A 73 7.73 -0.99 -25.43
C GLY A 73 6.49 -1.45 -24.67
N ARG A 74 6.35 -2.75 -24.37
CA ARG A 74 5.61 -3.14 -23.16
C ARG A 74 6.56 -3.03 -21.97
N ARG A 75 6.08 -2.49 -20.85
CA ARG A 75 6.75 -2.53 -19.55
C ARG A 75 5.92 -3.34 -18.59
N ILE A 76 6.61 -4.19 -17.87
CA ILE A 76 6.03 -4.95 -16.78
C ILE A 76 6.44 -4.23 -15.51
N VAL A 77 5.46 -3.82 -14.72
CA VAL A 77 5.69 -3.32 -13.37
C VAL A 77 5.13 -4.36 -12.42
N ALA A 78 5.94 -4.76 -11.45
CA ALA A 78 5.58 -5.79 -10.48
C ALA A 78 6.03 -5.39 -9.08
N MET A 79 5.26 -5.79 -8.07
CA MET A 79 5.66 -5.66 -6.68
C MET A 79 6.23 -6.99 -6.22
N THR A 80 7.45 -6.96 -5.68
CA THR A 80 8.12 -8.19 -5.25
C THR A 80 7.86 -8.50 -3.77
N MET A 81 7.89 -7.47 -2.92
CA MET A 81 7.57 -7.60 -1.51
C MET A 81 7.34 -6.23 -0.88
N SER A 82 6.60 -6.20 0.21
CA SER A 82 6.71 -5.14 1.20
C SER A 82 7.81 -5.42 2.20
N ILE A 83 8.56 -4.38 2.57
CA ILE A 83 9.66 -4.49 3.54
C ILE A 83 9.05 -4.40 4.95
N PRO A 84 9.30 -5.36 5.85
CA PRO A 84 8.82 -5.32 7.24
C PRO A 84 9.18 -4.01 7.93
N ASP A 85 8.28 -3.51 8.78
CA ASP A 85 8.55 -2.39 9.66
C ASP A 85 9.48 -2.87 10.79
N GLY A 86 10.79 -2.95 10.49
CA GLY A 86 11.83 -2.99 11.52
C GLY A 86 12.15 -1.58 12.01
N ASP A 87 12.93 -1.46 13.09
CA ASP A 87 13.37 -0.22 13.79
C ASP A 87 14.05 0.84 12.91
N SER A 88 14.03 0.72 11.58
CA SER A 88 14.68 1.67 10.68
C SER A 88 13.74 2.40 9.72
N MET A 89 12.73 1.81 9.07
CA MET A 89 11.86 2.57 8.14
C MET A 89 10.48 1.93 7.88
N PRO A 90 9.39 2.41 8.52
CA PRO A 90 8.05 1.90 8.25
C PRO A 90 7.54 2.28 6.84
N GLY A 91 6.79 1.37 6.20
CA GLY A 91 6.02 1.67 4.98
C GLY A 91 6.77 1.67 3.65
N GLN A 92 7.68 0.71 3.44
CA GLN A 92 8.42 0.53 2.18
C GLN A 92 8.05 -0.73 1.41
N ALA A 93 8.28 -0.72 0.09
CA ALA A 93 8.10 -1.86 -0.80
C ALA A 93 9.23 -1.96 -1.84
N TRP A 94 9.43 -3.14 -2.41
CA TRP A 94 10.26 -3.37 -3.60
C TRP A 94 9.40 -3.40 -4.85
N LEU A 95 9.58 -2.40 -5.71
CA LEU A 95 8.97 -2.34 -7.02
C LEU A 95 9.99 -2.71 -8.09
N SER A 96 9.64 -3.66 -8.94
CA SER A 96 10.44 -4.07 -10.09
C SER A 96 9.81 -3.50 -11.36
N VAL A 97 10.61 -2.83 -12.18
CA VAL A 97 10.23 -2.39 -13.53
C VAL A 97 11.15 -3.10 -14.51
N GLN A 98 10.56 -3.65 -15.57
CA GLN A 98 11.32 -4.32 -16.62
C GLN A 98 10.70 -4.13 -18.01
N PRO A 99 11.52 -4.09 -19.06
CA PRO A 99 11.05 -4.33 -20.43
C PRO A 99 10.44 -5.73 -20.57
N SER A 100 9.46 -5.87 -21.46
CA SER A 100 8.81 -7.16 -21.75
C SER A 100 9.75 -8.23 -22.31
N LEU A 101 10.85 -7.82 -22.92
CA LEU A 101 11.99 -8.68 -23.21
C LEU A 101 12.80 -8.73 -21.92
N ILE A 102 12.83 -9.88 -21.25
CA ILE A 102 13.42 -10.08 -19.91
C ILE A 102 14.96 -9.99 -19.99
N THR A 103 15.49 -8.80 -20.27
CA THR A 103 16.94 -8.54 -20.38
C THR A 103 17.50 -7.75 -19.21
N ALA A 104 16.66 -7.01 -18.49
CA ALA A 104 17.05 -6.29 -17.27
C ALA A 104 15.85 -6.19 -16.32
N VAL A 105 16.09 -6.39 -15.01
CA VAL A 105 15.10 -6.14 -13.95
C VAL A 105 15.67 -5.06 -13.04
N HIS A 106 15.00 -3.92 -12.97
CA HIS A 106 15.38 -2.84 -12.06
C HIS A 106 14.47 -2.88 -10.84
N THR A 107 15.05 -3.13 -9.66
CA THR A 107 14.32 -3.15 -8.39
C THR A 107 14.58 -1.88 -7.60
N TYR A 108 13.52 -1.23 -7.16
CA TYR A 108 13.54 0.02 -6.41
C TYR A 108 12.92 -0.19 -5.04
N THR A 109 13.62 0.28 -4.00
CA THR A 109 13.01 0.47 -2.68
C THR A 109 12.21 1.76 -2.68
N VAL A 110 10.90 1.65 -2.49
CA VAL A 110 9.96 2.76 -2.60
C VAL A 110 9.16 2.94 -1.32
N ARG A 111 8.64 4.16 -1.13
CA ARG A 111 7.70 4.55 -0.07
C ARG A 111 6.60 5.41 -0.66
N THR A 112 5.53 5.67 0.09
CA THR A 112 4.54 6.67 -0.28
C THR A 112 5.20 8.01 -0.61
N GLY A 113 4.91 8.55 -1.80
CA GLY A 113 5.49 9.78 -2.33
C GLY A 113 6.80 9.60 -3.11
N SER A 114 7.37 8.40 -3.19
CA SER A 114 8.54 8.12 -4.04
C SER A 114 8.24 8.43 -5.51
N ARG A 115 9.21 9.03 -6.20
CA ARG A 115 9.19 9.28 -7.64
C ARG A 115 10.49 8.83 -8.27
N PHE A 116 10.40 8.13 -9.40
CA PHE A 116 11.57 7.67 -10.14
C PHE A 116 11.20 7.39 -11.60
N THR A 117 12.22 7.41 -12.45
CA THR A 117 12.10 7.04 -13.86
C THR A 117 12.76 5.69 -14.08
N ALA A 118 12.05 4.76 -14.72
CA ALA A 118 12.54 3.42 -15.01
C ALA A 118 12.12 2.99 -16.40
N ASP A 119 13.10 2.63 -17.24
CA ASP A 119 12.88 2.08 -18.59
C ASP A 119 11.94 2.93 -19.49
N GLY A 120 11.95 4.26 -19.33
CA GLY A 120 11.07 5.18 -20.08
C GLY A 120 9.69 5.41 -19.46
N LEU A 121 9.49 5.00 -18.21
CA LEU A 121 8.28 5.24 -17.43
C LEU A 121 8.60 6.11 -16.22
N ASP A 122 7.89 7.23 -16.07
CA ASP A 122 7.88 7.99 -14.83
C ASP A 122 6.85 7.39 -13.87
N VAL A 123 7.32 6.94 -12.71
CA VAL A 123 6.53 6.26 -11.70
C VAL A 123 6.45 7.13 -10.46
N THR A 124 5.22 7.35 -9.97
CA THR A 124 4.94 7.99 -8.68
C THR A 124 4.22 7.01 -7.78
N VAL A 125 4.75 6.76 -6.58
CA VAL A 125 4.10 5.93 -5.58
C VAL A 125 3.10 6.77 -4.79
N LEU A 126 1.83 6.43 -4.93
CA LEU A 126 0.72 7.14 -4.30
C LEU A 126 0.47 6.59 -2.89
N HIS A 127 0.56 5.27 -2.73
CA HIS A 127 0.35 4.63 -1.43
C HIS A 127 1.04 3.27 -1.35
N VAL A 128 1.46 2.89 -0.14
CA VAL A 128 1.90 1.54 0.20
C VAL A 128 0.92 0.99 1.23
N TRP A 129 0.14 0.00 0.85
CA TRP A 129 -0.88 -0.64 1.66
C TRP A 129 -0.30 -1.86 2.38
N ARG A 130 -0.65 -1.95 3.66
CA ARG A 130 -0.21 -3.04 4.56
C ARG A 130 -1.42 -3.73 5.13
N GLU A 131 -1.64 -4.95 4.67
CA GLU A 131 -2.74 -5.78 5.09
C GLU A 131 -2.35 -6.60 6.33
N PRO A 132 -3.32 -7.06 7.15
CA PRO A 132 -3.03 -8.00 8.24
C PRO A 132 -2.37 -9.29 7.75
N ASP A 133 -2.68 -9.70 6.51
CA ASP A 133 -1.98 -10.75 5.80
C ASP A 133 -0.98 -10.11 4.80
N PRO A 134 0.34 -10.22 5.02
CA PRO A 134 1.35 -9.65 4.15
C PRO A 134 1.31 -10.17 2.71
N ALA A 135 0.65 -11.30 2.45
CA ALA A 135 0.44 -11.79 1.08
C ALA A 135 -0.54 -10.91 0.28
N HIS A 136 -1.24 -9.99 0.93
CA HIS A 136 -2.21 -9.08 0.31
C HIS A 136 -1.76 -7.62 0.34
N ASP A 137 -0.52 -7.35 0.75
CA ASP A 137 0.04 -6.00 0.65
C ASP A 137 -0.04 -5.47 -0.78
N ALA A 138 -0.12 -4.15 -0.94
CA ALA A 138 -0.27 -3.55 -2.25
C ALA A 138 0.43 -2.19 -2.35
N VAL A 139 0.72 -1.76 -3.57
CA VAL A 139 1.24 -0.43 -3.87
C VAL A 139 0.38 0.21 -4.94
N ASP A 140 -0.10 1.42 -4.65
CA ASP A 140 -0.77 2.25 -5.65
C ASP A 140 0.28 3.14 -6.31
N ILE A 141 0.36 3.07 -7.64
CA ILE A 141 1.28 3.88 -8.44
C ILE A 141 0.53 4.67 -9.51
N ALA A 142 1.02 5.86 -9.80
CA ALA A 142 0.74 6.55 -11.05
C ALA A 142 1.92 6.37 -11.99
N THR A 143 1.66 6.08 -13.25
CA THR A 143 2.68 5.91 -14.28
C THR A 143 2.32 6.73 -15.51
N VAL A 144 3.33 7.41 -16.07
CA VAL A 144 3.23 8.14 -17.33
C VAL A 144 4.49 7.89 -18.16
N PRO A 145 4.42 7.98 -19.50
CA PRO A 145 5.63 7.95 -20.32
C PRO A 145 6.61 9.04 -19.90
N ALA A 146 7.88 8.66 -19.69
CA ALA A 146 8.96 9.61 -19.47
C ALA A 146 9.22 10.40 -20.75
N ARG A 147 9.54 11.69 -20.60
CA ARG A 147 9.85 12.59 -21.72
C ARG A 147 11.31 12.53 -22.15
#